data_AF-A0A967TFY1-F1
#
_entry.id   AF-A0A967TFY1-F1
#
_cell.length_a   1.000
_cell.length_b   1.000
_cell.length_c   1.000
_cell.angle_alpha   90.00
_cell.angle_beta   90.00
_cell.angle_gamma   90.00
#
_symmetry.space_group_name_H-M   'P 1'
#
loop_
_entity.id
_entity.type
_entity.pdbx_description
1 polymer ?
#
loop_
_entity_poly.entity_id
_entity_poly.type
_entity_poly.pdbx_seq_one_letter_code
_entity_poly.pdbx_strand_id
1 'polypeptide(L)'
;MDTRSRNPARDRRGFTLVESLIAMTLGLIVITATMSFAWGTFRGVEGDRIRQEVYRNARFLGMSLERDFQTAGVAMESTVSFGSLSVWADTVAILSVPFEPHQAPVHDLLPPEGATDPMPPGGTCGTYCLDLMKVDGEISLKAGDLARLQVNDARRLVLVREIVETSDTSFALGFTDDQELLNYKAGLTDLILSTSGTFVQKLSPIVYYQKENKLLRAEGLNPSTSELRGAVMAYGVNRWDAWLMFVDGEEAENADLSDSDNTNDYDDLLGVRIETLLTANRPDLRVNRGELFTRAYEWQFVPRNLMYERNR
;
A
#
# COMPACT_ATOMS: atom_id res chain seq x y z
N MET A 1 87.70 32.97 21.51
CA MET A 1 87.44 32.49 22.89
C MET A 1 86.01 32.03 22.93
N ASP A 2 85.82 30.70 22.91
CA ASP A 2 84.56 29.99 22.72
C ASP A 2 83.63 30.07 23.93
N THR A 3 82.38 30.50 23.70
CA THR A 3 81.25 30.32 24.60
C THR A 3 80.73 28.89 24.51
N ARG A 4 81.22 28.01 25.38
CA ARG A 4 80.72 26.63 25.51
C ARG A 4 79.29 26.60 26.02
N SER A 5 78.41 26.11 25.15
CA SER A 5 77.08 25.55 25.43
C SER A 5 77.11 24.59 26.64
N ARG A 6 76.29 24.87 27.65
CA ARG A 6 75.89 23.89 28.68
C ARG A 6 74.61 23.22 28.22
N ASN A 7 74.74 22.03 27.62
CA ASN A 7 73.63 21.09 27.58
C ASN A 7 73.44 20.51 28.98
N PRO A 8 72.25 20.63 29.61
CA PRO A 8 71.96 19.86 30.81
C PRO A 8 71.99 18.38 30.41
N ALA A 9 72.90 17.63 31.03
CA ALA A 9 72.93 16.19 30.92
C ALA A 9 71.54 15.67 31.33
N ARG A 10 70.81 15.11 30.36
CA ARG A 10 69.61 14.31 30.60
C ARG A 10 70.01 13.20 31.57
N ASP A 11 69.56 13.32 32.81
CA ASP A 11 69.68 12.29 33.84
C ASP A 11 68.93 11.05 33.33
N ARG A 12 69.65 10.12 32.70
CA ARG A 12 69.11 8.84 32.25
C ARG A 12 69.06 7.92 33.46
N ARG A 13 68.08 8.15 34.33
CA ARG A 13 67.71 7.19 35.37
C ARG A 13 67.08 5.98 34.68
N GLY A 14 67.77 4.84 34.74
CA GLY A 14 67.22 3.57 34.29
C GLY A 14 66.00 3.22 35.13
N PHE A 15 64.94 2.74 34.48
CA PHE A 15 63.75 2.23 35.17
C PHE A 15 64.15 1.07 36.09
N THR A 16 63.72 1.14 37.35
CA THR A 16 63.85 -0.02 38.23
C THR A 16 62.88 -1.11 37.78
N LEU A 17 63.25 -2.38 37.97
CA LEU A 17 62.41 -3.52 37.57
C LEU A 17 61.01 -3.42 38.20
N VAL A 18 60.93 -2.92 39.44
CA VAL A 18 59.68 -2.64 40.16
C VAL A 18 58.83 -1.58 39.44
N GLU A 19 59.40 -0.45 39.01
CA GLU A 19 58.66 0.58 38.27
C GLU A 19 58.17 0.07 36.91
N SER A 20 58.95 -0.79 36.22
CA SER A 20 58.50 -1.40 34.97
C SER A 20 57.31 -2.36 35.17
N LEU A 21 57.30 -3.09 36.28
CA LEU A 21 56.24 -4.04 36.63
C LEU A 21 54.95 -3.29 37.03
N ILE A 22 55.07 -2.18 37.78
CA ILE A 22 53.94 -1.29 38.10
C ILE A 22 53.40 -0.61 36.83
N ALA A 23 54.28 -0.16 35.92
CA ALA A 23 53.86 0.46 34.67
C ALA A 23 53.13 -0.55 33.76
N MET A 24 53.60 -1.80 33.69
CA MET A 24 52.92 -2.85 32.94
C MET A 24 51.57 -3.22 33.54
N THR A 25 51.44 -3.33 34.87
CA THR A 25 50.14 -3.66 35.50
C THR A 25 49.14 -2.53 35.34
N LEU A 26 49.55 -1.28 35.53
CA LEU A 26 48.70 -0.11 35.25
C LEU A 26 48.32 -0.03 33.77
N GLY A 27 49.27 -0.26 32.86
CA GLY A 27 49.01 -0.33 31.43
C GLY A 27 47.98 -1.41 31.09
N LEU A 28 48.10 -2.59 31.69
CA LEU A 28 47.19 -3.71 31.45
C LEU A 28 45.78 -3.42 31.98
N ILE A 29 45.65 -2.80 33.17
CA ILE A 29 44.37 -2.35 33.75
C ILE A 29 43.70 -1.30 32.85
N VAL A 30 44.45 -0.32 32.36
CA VAL A 30 43.91 0.72 31.47
C VAL A 30 43.46 0.11 30.15
N ILE A 31 44.23 -0.83 29.58
CA ILE A 31 43.85 -1.53 28.35
C ILE A 31 42.59 -2.35 28.56
N THR A 32 42.47 -3.16 29.63
CA THR A 32 41.23 -3.92 29.90
C THR A 32 40.03 -3.01 30.14
N ALA A 33 40.18 -1.94 30.92
CA ALA A 33 39.09 -0.98 31.15
C ALA A 33 38.62 -0.31 29.85
N THR A 34 39.56 0.10 28.99
CA THR A 34 39.26 0.72 27.70
C THR A 34 38.62 -0.28 26.74
N MET A 35 39.10 -1.53 26.72
CA MET A 35 38.54 -2.61 25.91
C MET A 35 37.10 -2.95 26.35
N SER A 36 36.84 -3.02 27.65
CA SER A 36 35.49 -3.24 28.20
C SER A 36 34.53 -2.11 27.85
N PHE A 37 34.98 -0.85 27.95
CA PHE A 37 34.19 0.31 27.55
C PHE A 37 33.91 0.34 26.04
N ALA A 38 34.93 0.07 25.22
CA ALA A 38 34.78 -0.03 23.77
C ALA A 38 33.81 -1.14 23.39
N TRP A 39 33.90 -2.32 24.01
CA TRP A 39 32.94 -3.41 23.77
C TRP A 39 31.52 -3.07 24.21
N GLY A 40 31.35 -2.40 25.35
CA GLY A 40 30.04 -1.90 25.77
C GLY A 40 29.43 -0.95 24.73
N THR A 41 30.24 -0.01 24.23
CA THR A 41 29.83 0.96 23.21
C THR A 41 29.47 0.29 21.88
N PHE A 42 30.32 -0.60 21.37
CA PHE A 42 30.04 -1.34 20.13
C PHE A 42 28.81 -2.24 20.23
N ARG A 43 28.53 -2.81 21.42
CA ARG A 43 27.31 -3.59 21.65
C ARG A 43 26.06 -2.70 21.65
N GLY A 44 26.14 -1.52 22.24
CA GLY A 44 25.04 -0.54 22.24
C GLY A 44 24.72 -0.05 20.83
N VAL A 45 25.73 0.39 20.08
CA VAL A 45 25.55 0.97 18.73
C VAL A 45 24.91 -0.02 17.75
N GLU A 46 25.33 -1.28 17.74
CA GLU A 46 24.77 -2.28 16.81
C GLU A 46 23.33 -2.67 17.19
N GLY A 47 23.04 -2.76 18.50
CA GLY A 47 21.69 -3.02 18.97
C GLY A 47 20.71 -1.88 18.65
N ASP A 48 21.16 -0.64 18.79
CA ASP A 48 20.38 0.53 18.40
C ASP A 48 20.17 0.59 16.89
N ARG A 49 21.17 0.22 16.08
CA ARG A 49 21.05 0.16 14.62
C ARG A 49 19.94 -0.78 14.15
N ILE A 50 19.81 -1.96 14.76
CA ILE A 50 18.77 -2.94 14.41
C ILE A 50 17.38 -2.43 14.76
N ARG A 51 17.22 -1.83 15.94
CA ARG A 51 15.94 -1.21 16.33
C ARG A 51 15.59 -0.06 15.39
N GLN A 52 16.56 0.81 15.09
CA GLN A 52 16.40 1.95 14.17
C GLN A 52 16.01 1.51 12.76
N GLU A 53 16.51 0.37 12.28
CA GLU A 53 16.10 -0.19 10.98
C GLU A 53 14.61 -0.52 10.96
N VAL A 54 14.12 -1.25 11.98
CA VAL A 54 12.69 -1.59 12.10
C VAL A 54 11.83 -0.33 12.23
N TYR A 55 12.24 0.66 13.04
CA TYR A 55 11.52 1.94 13.15
C TYR A 55 11.49 2.73 11.84
N ARG A 56 12.61 2.76 11.10
CA ARG A 56 12.67 3.48 9.82
C ARG A 56 11.78 2.82 8.78
N ASN A 57 11.75 1.49 8.72
CA ASN A 57 10.87 0.74 7.83
C ASN A 57 9.40 0.99 8.19
N ALA A 58 9.05 0.94 9.48
CA ALA A 58 7.70 1.27 9.96
C ALA A 58 7.30 2.70 9.56
N ARG A 59 8.18 3.68 9.75
CA ARG A 59 7.91 5.07 9.35
C ARG A 59 7.69 5.21 7.85
N PHE A 60 8.51 4.53 7.03
CA PHE A 60 8.36 4.54 5.58
C PHE A 60 7.01 3.94 5.16
N LEU A 61 6.63 2.80 5.75
CA LEU A 61 5.33 2.17 5.54
C LEU A 61 4.20 3.13 5.91
N GLY A 62 4.21 3.68 7.12
CA GLY A 62 3.18 4.62 7.59
C GLY A 62 3.02 5.84 6.67
N MET A 63 4.11 6.47 6.24
CA MET A 63 4.03 7.64 5.33
C MET A 63 3.50 7.28 3.94
N SER A 64 3.84 6.10 3.43
CA SER A 64 3.40 5.65 2.11
C SER A 64 1.93 5.22 2.12
N LEU A 65 1.52 4.49 3.17
CA LEU A 65 0.11 4.19 3.43
C LEU A 65 -0.69 5.49 3.57
N GLU A 66 -0.24 6.43 4.40
CA GLU A 66 -0.92 7.72 4.58
C GLU A 66 -1.16 8.41 3.24
N ARG A 67 -0.11 8.55 2.41
CA ARG A 67 -0.22 9.19 1.09
C ARG A 67 -1.28 8.51 0.21
N ASP A 68 -1.28 7.18 0.18
CA ASP A 68 -2.15 6.43 -0.72
C ASP A 68 -3.58 6.34 -0.19
N PHE A 69 -3.79 6.24 1.12
CA PHE A 69 -5.13 6.33 1.72
C PHE A 69 -5.77 7.70 1.52
N GLN A 70 -5.00 8.79 1.44
CA GLN A 70 -5.57 10.10 1.14
C GLN A 70 -6.18 10.20 -0.27
N THR A 71 -5.86 9.28 -1.20
CA THR A 71 -6.48 9.26 -2.53
C THR A 71 -7.77 8.44 -2.58
N ALA A 72 -8.10 7.68 -1.53
CA ALA A 72 -9.36 6.94 -1.45
C ALA A 72 -10.55 7.88 -1.68
N GLY A 73 -11.49 7.46 -2.53
CA GLY A 73 -12.75 8.19 -2.78
C GLY A 73 -12.60 9.46 -3.64
N VAL A 74 -11.42 9.77 -4.18
CA VAL A 74 -11.29 10.92 -5.10
C VAL A 74 -12.20 10.73 -6.31
N ALA A 75 -13.16 11.64 -6.45
CA ALA A 75 -14.16 11.68 -7.53
C ALA A 75 -15.01 10.39 -7.67
N MET A 76 -15.15 9.65 -6.58
CA MET A 76 -15.96 8.44 -6.51
C MET A 76 -16.58 8.33 -5.13
N GLU A 77 -17.89 8.49 -5.07
CA GLU A 77 -18.66 8.28 -3.84
C GLU A 77 -18.82 6.79 -3.55
N SER A 78 -18.91 6.40 -2.29
CA SER A 78 -19.25 5.04 -1.88
C SER A 78 -20.78 4.81 -1.92
N THR A 79 -21.21 3.57 -1.98
CA THR A 79 -22.62 3.13 -1.96
C THR A 79 -22.67 1.88 -1.11
N VAL A 80 -23.81 1.52 -0.53
CA VAL A 80 -24.06 0.25 0.17
C VAL A 80 -23.19 -0.91 -0.34
N SER A 81 -23.30 -1.24 -1.64
CA SER A 81 -22.62 -2.41 -2.24
C SER A 81 -21.23 -2.19 -2.87
N PHE A 82 -20.70 -0.96 -2.85
CA PHE A 82 -19.44 -0.63 -3.49
C PHE A 82 -18.77 0.58 -2.83
N GLY A 83 -17.55 0.38 -2.31
CA GLY A 83 -16.78 1.40 -1.62
C GLY A 83 -15.53 1.85 -2.38
N SER A 84 -14.91 2.91 -1.88
CA SER A 84 -13.56 3.31 -2.30
C SER A 84 -12.44 2.59 -1.55
N LEU A 85 -12.77 1.92 -0.45
CA LEU A 85 -11.87 1.04 0.31
C LEU A 85 -12.51 -0.33 0.45
N SER A 86 -11.71 -1.37 0.29
CA SER A 86 -12.10 -2.73 0.67
C SER A 86 -10.94 -3.41 1.38
N VAL A 87 -11.29 -4.19 2.37
CA VAL A 87 -10.38 -5.08 3.09
C VAL A 87 -10.93 -6.49 2.96
N TRP A 88 -10.04 -7.45 2.79
CA TRP A 88 -10.35 -8.87 2.90
C TRP A 88 -9.08 -9.63 3.26
N ALA A 89 -9.18 -10.52 4.25
CA ALA A 89 -8.04 -11.26 4.77
C ALA A 89 -6.83 -10.35 5.08
N ASP A 90 -5.72 -10.52 4.36
CA ASP A 90 -4.48 -9.75 4.50
C ASP A 90 -4.29 -8.71 3.38
N THR A 91 -5.38 -8.31 2.72
CA THR A 91 -5.32 -7.41 1.57
C THR A 91 -6.19 -6.17 1.79
N VAL A 92 -5.66 -5.02 1.39
CA VAL A 92 -6.38 -3.75 1.35
C VAL A 92 -6.35 -3.19 -0.06
N ALA A 93 -7.51 -2.89 -0.62
CA ALA A 93 -7.65 -2.17 -1.88
C ALA A 93 -8.15 -0.75 -1.64
N ILE A 94 -7.48 0.20 -2.29
CA ILE A 94 -7.82 1.61 -2.32
C ILE A 94 -8.17 1.95 -3.77
N LEU A 95 -9.36 2.47 -4.00
CA LEU A 95 -9.88 2.84 -5.30
C LEU A 95 -10.07 4.35 -5.37
N SER A 96 -9.66 4.92 -6.50
CA SER A 96 -9.77 6.34 -6.79
C SER A 96 -9.91 6.58 -8.29
N VAL A 97 -10.51 7.70 -8.69
CA VAL A 97 -10.45 8.13 -10.09
C VAL A 97 -9.14 8.91 -10.29
N PRO A 98 -8.32 8.57 -11.30
CA PRO A 98 -7.12 9.34 -11.63
C PRO A 98 -7.50 10.81 -11.89
N PHE A 99 -6.79 11.76 -11.29
CA PHE A 99 -7.11 13.19 -11.39
C PHE A 99 -5.95 14.08 -11.89
N GLU A 100 -4.78 13.49 -12.18
CA GLU A 100 -3.62 14.21 -12.69
C GLU A 100 -3.29 13.77 -14.13
N PRO A 101 -3.13 14.71 -15.09
CA PRO A 101 -3.34 16.15 -14.96
C PRO A 101 -4.82 16.56 -14.93
N HIS A 102 -5.73 15.67 -15.36
CA HIS A 102 -7.17 15.87 -15.36
C HIS A 102 -7.88 14.64 -14.83
N GLN A 103 -9.08 14.83 -14.28
CA GLN A 103 -9.97 13.75 -13.88
C GLN A 103 -10.27 12.84 -15.08
N ALA A 104 -10.13 11.53 -14.88
CA ALA A 104 -10.43 10.56 -15.93
C ALA A 104 -11.90 10.71 -16.36
N PRO A 105 -12.16 10.86 -17.67
CA PRO A 105 -13.49 11.12 -18.18
C PRO A 105 -14.40 9.91 -18.02
N VAL A 106 -15.71 10.18 -18.03
CA VAL A 106 -16.75 9.16 -18.04
C VAL A 106 -17.08 8.82 -19.49
N HIS A 107 -16.96 7.56 -19.85
CA HIS A 107 -17.32 7.05 -21.17
C HIS A 107 -18.71 6.43 -21.11
N ASP A 108 -19.70 7.14 -21.65
CA ASP A 108 -21.08 6.68 -21.69
C ASP A 108 -21.23 5.50 -22.66
N LEU A 109 -22.18 4.62 -22.35
CA LEU A 109 -22.54 3.52 -23.24
C LEU A 109 -23.12 4.04 -24.56
N LEU A 110 -22.68 3.45 -25.67
CA LEU A 110 -23.29 3.62 -26.97
C LEU A 110 -24.26 2.44 -27.21
N PRO A 111 -25.58 2.60 -26.97
CA PRO A 111 -26.52 1.52 -27.20
C PRO A 111 -26.62 1.20 -28.69
N PRO A 112 -26.83 -0.08 -29.06
CA PRO A 112 -27.05 -0.45 -30.45
C PRO A 112 -28.34 0.21 -30.99
N GLU A 113 -28.38 0.46 -32.30
CA GLU A 113 -29.53 1.12 -32.92
C GLU A 113 -30.82 0.32 -32.69
N GLY A 114 -31.86 0.98 -32.15
CA GLY A 114 -33.13 0.35 -31.82
C GLY A 114 -33.13 -0.49 -30.53
N ALA A 115 -32.11 -0.37 -29.68
CA ALA A 115 -32.08 -1.02 -28.37
C ALA A 115 -33.31 -0.67 -27.52
N THR A 116 -33.86 -1.68 -26.84
CA THR A 116 -34.89 -1.51 -25.81
C THR A 116 -34.26 -1.19 -24.46
N ASP A 117 -35.03 -0.57 -23.57
CA ASP A 117 -34.62 -0.30 -22.19
C ASP A 117 -35.54 -1.05 -21.21
N PRO A 118 -34.99 -1.90 -20.30
CA PRO A 118 -33.59 -2.28 -20.20
C PRO A 118 -33.11 -3.14 -21.39
N MET A 119 -31.79 -3.20 -21.62
CA MET A 119 -31.21 -3.99 -22.70
C MET A 119 -31.22 -5.50 -22.38
N PRO A 120 -31.11 -6.38 -23.39
CA PRO A 120 -30.91 -7.81 -23.13
C PRO A 120 -29.65 -8.08 -22.29
N PRO A 121 -29.61 -9.17 -21.50
CA PRO A 121 -28.43 -9.53 -20.73
C PRO A 121 -27.19 -9.70 -21.60
N GLY A 122 -26.04 -9.22 -21.11
CA GLY A 122 -24.76 -9.22 -21.82
C GLY A 122 -24.29 -7.82 -22.21
N GLY A 123 -23.19 -7.76 -22.95
CA GLY A 123 -22.65 -6.50 -23.47
C GLY A 123 -23.19 -6.16 -24.87
N THR A 124 -22.91 -4.94 -25.34
CA THR A 124 -23.46 -4.42 -26.61
C THR A 124 -22.78 -4.99 -27.85
N CYS A 125 -21.50 -5.37 -27.75
CA CYS A 125 -20.70 -5.95 -28.84
C CYS A 125 -20.30 -7.42 -28.60
N GLY A 126 -20.88 -8.05 -27.58
CA GLY A 126 -20.59 -9.43 -27.16
C GLY A 126 -20.73 -9.60 -25.64
N THR A 127 -20.63 -10.84 -25.14
CA THR A 127 -20.84 -11.14 -23.70
C THR A 127 -19.94 -10.33 -22.77
N TYR A 128 -18.68 -10.11 -23.17
CA TYR A 128 -17.67 -9.37 -22.40
C TYR A 128 -17.17 -8.13 -23.16
N CYS A 129 -18.09 -7.43 -23.83
CA CYS A 129 -17.77 -6.29 -24.70
C CYS A 129 -18.80 -5.16 -24.58
N LEU A 130 -18.34 -3.93 -24.35
CA LEU A 130 -19.18 -2.73 -24.31
C LEU A 130 -18.74 -1.73 -25.38
N ASP A 131 -19.68 -1.18 -26.14
CA ASP A 131 -19.47 -0.05 -27.03
C ASP A 131 -19.66 1.23 -26.23
N LEU A 132 -18.67 2.10 -26.28
CA LEU A 132 -18.61 3.32 -25.49
C LEU A 132 -18.32 4.52 -26.40
N MET A 133 -18.81 5.69 -25.98
CA MET A 133 -18.51 6.96 -26.64
C MET A 133 -17.13 7.50 -26.22
N LYS A 134 -16.39 8.04 -27.19
CA LYS A 134 -15.16 8.80 -26.94
C LYS A 134 -15.53 10.15 -26.30
N VAL A 135 -14.69 10.64 -25.39
CA VAL A 135 -14.83 11.98 -24.81
C VAL A 135 -13.79 12.87 -25.45
N ASP A 136 -14.23 13.97 -26.06
CA ASP A 136 -13.38 14.88 -26.84
C ASP A 136 -12.56 14.18 -27.94
N GLY A 137 -13.07 13.05 -28.46
CA GLY A 137 -12.40 12.24 -29.48
C GLY A 137 -11.26 11.35 -28.95
N GLU A 138 -11.02 11.33 -27.64
CA GLU A 138 -9.96 10.55 -27.00
C GLU A 138 -10.49 9.34 -26.22
N ILE A 139 -9.63 8.33 -26.07
CA ILE A 139 -9.85 7.16 -25.22
C ILE A 139 -8.86 7.21 -24.06
N SER A 140 -9.37 7.34 -22.83
CA SER A 140 -8.55 7.41 -21.62
C SER A 140 -8.14 6.04 -21.06
N LEU A 141 -8.85 4.99 -21.49
CA LEU A 141 -8.67 3.60 -21.08
C LEU A 141 -7.64 2.88 -21.95
N LYS A 142 -6.99 1.86 -21.39
CA LYS A 142 -6.04 0.95 -22.07
C LYS A 142 -6.18 -0.46 -21.53
N ALA A 143 -5.72 -1.46 -22.30
CA ALA A 143 -5.60 -2.83 -21.82
C ALA A 143 -4.76 -2.89 -20.53
N GLY A 144 -5.28 -3.59 -19.52
CA GLY A 144 -4.71 -3.68 -18.17
C GLY A 144 -5.21 -2.61 -17.19
N ASP A 145 -5.96 -1.60 -17.65
CA ASP A 145 -6.61 -0.65 -16.75
C ASP A 145 -7.79 -1.31 -16.02
N LEU A 146 -7.99 -0.92 -14.76
CA LEU A 146 -9.21 -1.20 -14.03
C LEU A 146 -10.18 -0.04 -14.26
N ALA A 147 -11.47 -0.35 -14.45
CA ALA A 147 -12.50 0.66 -14.56
C ALA A 147 -13.73 0.30 -13.71
N ARG A 148 -14.45 1.34 -13.31
CA ARG A 148 -15.80 1.23 -12.75
C ARG A 148 -16.78 1.18 -13.89
N LEU A 149 -17.61 0.15 -13.93
CA LEU A 149 -18.87 0.15 -14.67
C LEU A 149 -19.98 0.58 -13.71
N GLN A 150 -20.71 1.62 -14.08
CA GLN A 150 -21.91 2.04 -13.39
C GLN A 150 -23.11 1.82 -14.29
N VAL A 151 -24.16 1.21 -13.75
CA VAL A 151 -25.47 1.04 -14.39
C VAL A 151 -26.51 1.50 -13.39
N ASN A 152 -27.05 2.71 -13.58
CA ASN A 152 -27.87 3.38 -12.58
C ASN A 152 -27.13 3.46 -11.23
N ASP A 153 -27.67 2.84 -10.18
CA ASP A 153 -27.08 2.80 -8.84
C ASP A 153 -26.14 1.60 -8.63
N ALA A 154 -26.16 0.61 -9.54
CA ALA A 154 -25.30 -0.56 -9.43
C ALA A 154 -23.89 -0.24 -9.95
N ARG A 155 -22.88 -0.62 -9.16
CA ARG A 155 -21.47 -0.47 -9.51
C ARG A 155 -20.77 -1.83 -9.57
N ARG A 156 -19.88 -1.96 -10.54
CA ARG A 156 -19.06 -3.14 -10.79
C ARG A 156 -17.67 -2.72 -11.20
N LEU A 157 -16.71 -3.62 -10.98
CA LEU A 157 -15.38 -3.49 -11.57
C LEU A 157 -15.31 -4.20 -12.93
N VAL A 158 -14.55 -3.63 -13.85
CA VAL A 158 -14.20 -4.29 -15.11
C VAL A 158 -12.69 -4.14 -15.33
N LEU A 159 -12.01 -5.26 -15.59
CA LEU A 159 -10.60 -5.24 -15.98
C LEU A 159 -10.52 -5.22 -17.51
N VAL A 160 -9.98 -4.13 -18.05
CA VAL A 160 -9.91 -3.93 -19.50
C VAL A 160 -8.90 -4.90 -20.10
N ARG A 161 -9.37 -5.73 -21.02
CA ARG A 161 -8.54 -6.69 -21.75
C ARG A 161 -8.04 -6.12 -23.05
N GLU A 162 -8.93 -5.46 -23.79
CA GLU A 162 -8.63 -4.87 -25.09
C GLU A 162 -9.53 -3.67 -25.38
N ILE A 163 -9.05 -2.80 -26.26
CA ILE A 163 -9.80 -1.66 -26.77
C ILE A 163 -9.64 -1.65 -28.28
N VAL A 164 -10.77 -1.59 -28.98
CA VAL A 164 -10.82 -1.56 -30.44
C VAL A 164 -11.62 -0.33 -30.86
N GLU A 165 -11.00 0.60 -31.58
CA GLU A 165 -11.73 1.73 -32.12
C GLU A 165 -12.75 1.26 -33.16
N THR A 166 -14.02 1.64 -32.98
CA THR A 166 -15.11 1.26 -33.89
C THR A 166 -15.49 2.40 -34.82
N SER A 167 -15.32 3.65 -34.39
CA SER A 167 -15.52 4.85 -35.22
C SER A 167 -14.69 6.05 -34.71
N ASP A 168 -14.82 7.20 -35.37
CA ASP A 168 -14.23 8.47 -34.91
C ASP A 168 -14.80 8.92 -33.55
N THR A 169 -15.96 8.40 -33.14
CA THR A 169 -16.69 8.81 -31.92
C THR A 169 -16.90 7.68 -30.91
N SER A 170 -16.51 6.45 -31.24
CA SER A 170 -16.82 5.27 -30.42
C SER A 170 -15.69 4.24 -30.43
N PHE A 171 -15.69 3.40 -29.40
CA PHE A 171 -14.78 2.26 -29.28
C PHE A 171 -15.46 1.11 -28.56
N ALA A 172 -15.04 -0.10 -28.88
CA ALA A 172 -15.40 -1.31 -28.16
C ALA A 172 -14.38 -1.58 -27.06
N LEU A 173 -14.86 -1.80 -25.84
CA LEU A 173 -14.11 -2.17 -24.66
C LEU A 173 -14.36 -3.65 -24.36
N GLY A 174 -13.36 -4.48 -24.58
CA GLY A 174 -13.34 -5.87 -24.14
C GLY A 174 -12.80 -5.96 -22.71
N PHE A 175 -13.46 -6.74 -21.85
CA PHE A 175 -13.05 -6.96 -20.47
C PHE A 175 -12.97 -8.45 -20.13
N THR A 176 -12.41 -8.77 -18.96
CA THR A 176 -12.27 -10.17 -18.49
C THR A 176 -13.61 -10.76 -18.05
N ASP A 177 -13.70 -12.08 -17.97
CA ASP A 177 -14.89 -12.82 -17.51
C ASP A 177 -14.92 -13.03 -15.98
N ASP A 178 -14.07 -12.31 -15.25
CA ASP A 178 -14.01 -12.36 -13.80
C ASP A 178 -15.34 -11.93 -13.17
N GLN A 179 -15.79 -12.72 -12.22
CA GLN A 179 -17.02 -12.47 -11.45
C GLN A 179 -16.76 -11.53 -10.28
N GLU A 180 -15.52 -11.46 -9.84
CA GLU A 180 -15.07 -10.68 -8.70
C GLU A 180 -13.65 -10.16 -8.94
N LEU A 181 -13.44 -8.89 -8.64
CA LEU A 181 -12.13 -8.24 -8.68
C LEU A 181 -11.99 -7.42 -7.41
N LEU A 182 -10.86 -7.53 -6.71
CA LEU A 182 -10.57 -6.74 -5.50
C LEU A 182 -11.70 -6.76 -4.46
N ASN A 183 -12.34 -7.93 -4.25
CA ASN A 183 -13.48 -8.11 -3.35
C ASN A 183 -14.76 -7.33 -3.74
N TYR A 184 -14.88 -6.96 -5.02
CA TYR A 184 -16.08 -6.37 -5.61
C TYR A 184 -16.59 -7.23 -6.76
N LYS A 185 -17.91 -7.27 -6.92
CA LYS A 185 -18.54 -7.89 -8.10
C LYS A 185 -17.99 -7.23 -9.38
N ALA A 186 -17.66 -8.07 -10.36
CA ALA A 186 -17.05 -7.66 -11.61
C ALA A 186 -17.86 -8.10 -12.83
N GLY A 187 -17.59 -7.45 -13.96
CA GLY A 187 -18.22 -7.77 -15.24
C GLY A 187 -19.73 -7.45 -15.28
N LEU A 188 -20.45 -8.24 -16.06
CA LEU A 188 -21.89 -8.05 -16.34
C LEU A 188 -22.78 -9.14 -15.73
N THR A 189 -22.22 -10.02 -14.90
CA THR A 189 -23.02 -11.11 -14.34
C THR A 189 -24.11 -10.56 -13.44
N ASP A 190 -25.33 -11.00 -13.73
CA ASP A 190 -26.58 -10.53 -13.09
C ASP A 190 -26.80 -9.01 -13.17
N LEU A 191 -26.11 -8.33 -14.09
CA LEU A 191 -26.28 -6.90 -14.36
C LEU A 191 -26.94 -6.72 -15.73
N ILE A 192 -28.12 -6.08 -15.72
CA ILE A 192 -28.83 -5.75 -16.95
C ILE A 192 -28.50 -4.30 -17.28
N LEU A 193 -27.88 -4.08 -18.44
CA LEU A 193 -27.50 -2.74 -18.88
C LEU A 193 -28.73 -1.88 -19.19
N SER A 194 -28.59 -0.58 -18.96
CA SER A 194 -29.59 0.43 -19.30
C SER A 194 -29.08 1.32 -20.44
N THR A 195 -29.97 1.74 -21.33
CA THR A 195 -29.62 2.68 -22.43
C THR A 195 -29.24 4.06 -21.92
N SER A 196 -29.60 4.38 -20.67
CA SER A 196 -29.25 5.61 -19.96
C SER A 196 -28.64 5.30 -18.59
N GLY A 197 -27.79 6.19 -18.06
CA GLY A 197 -27.16 5.97 -16.75
C GLY A 197 -26.15 4.81 -16.72
N THR A 198 -25.75 4.29 -17.89
CA THR A 198 -24.67 3.31 -18.01
C THR A 198 -23.40 3.97 -18.51
N PHE A 199 -22.32 3.87 -17.75
CA PHE A 199 -21.03 4.42 -18.14
C PHE A 199 -19.87 3.63 -17.57
N VAL A 200 -18.70 3.81 -18.19
CA VAL A 200 -17.42 3.27 -17.72
C VAL A 200 -16.46 4.40 -17.42
N GLN A 201 -15.80 4.35 -16.27
CA GLN A 201 -14.80 5.33 -15.88
C GLN A 201 -13.54 4.65 -15.36
N LYS A 202 -12.37 5.10 -15.81
CA LYS A 202 -11.08 4.58 -15.37
C LYS A 202 -10.90 4.76 -13.85
N LEU A 203 -10.38 3.73 -13.20
CA LEU A 203 -9.94 3.76 -11.81
C LEU A 203 -8.42 3.60 -11.70
N SER A 204 -7.86 4.10 -10.61
CA SER A 204 -6.51 3.83 -10.14
C SER A 204 -6.60 3.00 -8.87
N PRO A 205 -6.40 1.67 -8.96
CA PRO A 205 -6.33 0.81 -7.78
C PRO A 205 -4.94 0.88 -7.16
N ILE A 206 -4.88 0.97 -5.83
CA ILE A 206 -3.68 0.72 -5.04
C ILE A 206 -4.00 -0.41 -4.08
N VAL A 207 -3.26 -1.51 -4.16
CA VAL A 207 -3.55 -2.72 -3.37
C VAL A 207 -2.32 -3.09 -2.55
N TYR A 208 -2.50 -3.22 -1.24
CA TYR A 208 -1.48 -3.71 -0.32
C TYR A 208 -1.83 -5.13 0.10
N TYR A 209 -0.87 -6.04 0.02
CA TYR A 209 -1.08 -7.43 0.42
C TYR A 209 0.22 -8.06 0.90
N GLN A 210 0.10 -9.03 1.81
CA GLN A 210 1.24 -9.74 2.37
C GLN A 210 1.52 -11.03 1.58
N LYS A 211 2.80 -11.30 1.31
CA LYS A 211 3.23 -12.57 0.73
C LYS A 211 4.64 -12.90 1.18
N GLU A 212 4.84 -14.08 1.75
CA GLU A 212 6.17 -14.59 2.12
C GLU A 212 6.99 -13.61 2.99
N ASN A 213 6.40 -13.08 4.06
CA ASN A 213 7.01 -12.08 4.96
C ASN A 213 7.41 -10.76 4.27
N LYS A 214 6.78 -10.43 3.16
CA LYS A 214 6.93 -9.16 2.46
C LYS A 214 5.58 -8.49 2.32
N LEU A 215 5.57 -7.17 2.45
CA LEU A 215 4.42 -6.37 2.03
C LEU A 215 4.66 -5.96 0.59
N LEU A 216 3.69 -6.27 -0.27
CA LEU A 216 3.68 -5.84 -1.66
C LEU A 216 2.66 -4.72 -1.84
N ARG A 217 2.93 -3.87 -2.81
CA ARG A 217 2.03 -2.81 -3.26
C ARG A 217 1.84 -2.94 -4.76
N ALA A 218 0.61 -3.14 -5.21
CA ALA A 218 0.23 -3.19 -6.62
C ALA A 218 -0.53 -1.92 -7.02
N GLU A 219 -0.32 -1.45 -8.24
CA GLU A 219 -1.03 -0.30 -8.84
C GLU A 219 -1.97 -0.72 -9.99
N GLY A 220 -2.16 -2.03 -10.17
CA GLY A 220 -2.93 -2.58 -11.27
C GLY A 220 -2.90 -4.11 -11.29
N LEU A 221 -3.64 -4.66 -12.25
CA LEU A 221 -3.77 -6.11 -12.45
C LEU A 221 -3.21 -6.52 -13.81
N ASN A 222 -2.91 -7.80 -13.96
CA ASN A 222 -2.53 -8.37 -15.24
C ASN A 222 -3.81 -8.68 -16.05
N PRO A 223 -4.01 -8.09 -17.25
CA PRO A 223 -5.23 -8.30 -18.03
C PRO A 223 -5.46 -9.75 -18.50
N SER A 224 -4.43 -10.60 -18.44
CA SER A 224 -4.54 -12.01 -18.87
C SER A 224 -4.80 -12.99 -17.73
N THR A 225 -4.39 -12.65 -16.50
CA THR A 225 -4.47 -13.55 -15.34
C THR A 225 -5.26 -12.97 -14.17
N SER A 226 -5.62 -11.69 -14.24
CA SER A 226 -6.29 -10.93 -13.18
C SER A 226 -5.52 -10.90 -11.86
N GLU A 227 -4.23 -11.26 -11.89
CA GLU A 227 -3.35 -11.21 -10.73
C GLU A 227 -2.82 -9.79 -10.48
N LEU A 228 -2.62 -9.46 -9.21
CA LEU A 228 -2.03 -8.19 -8.79
C LEU A 228 -0.59 -8.03 -9.28
N ARG A 229 -0.29 -6.89 -9.91
CA ARG A 229 1.06 -6.52 -10.34
C ARG A 229 1.80 -5.78 -9.22
N GLY A 230 2.14 -6.52 -8.17
CA GLY A 230 2.78 -5.96 -6.97
C GLY A 230 4.29 -5.78 -7.08
N ALA A 231 4.80 -4.71 -6.48
CA ALA A 231 6.20 -4.51 -6.15
C ALA A 231 6.43 -4.67 -4.65
N VAL A 232 7.59 -5.22 -4.26
CA VAL A 232 7.94 -5.35 -2.84
C VAL A 232 8.15 -3.96 -2.24
N MET A 233 7.38 -3.66 -1.20
CA MET A 233 7.43 -2.40 -0.48
C MET A 233 8.27 -2.50 0.79
N ALA A 234 8.11 -3.59 1.54
CA ALA A 234 8.88 -3.85 2.75
C ALA A 234 9.13 -5.35 2.93
N TYR A 235 10.26 -5.64 3.60
CA TYR A 235 10.65 -6.98 4.03
C TYR A 235 10.45 -7.13 5.53
N GLY A 236 10.35 -8.38 6.00
CA GLY A 236 10.22 -8.69 7.42
C GLY A 236 8.83 -8.37 7.96
N VAL A 237 7.80 -8.40 7.12
CA VAL A 237 6.40 -8.16 7.49
C VAL A 237 5.77 -9.51 7.83
N ASN A 238 5.87 -9.91 9.10
CA ASN A 238 5.42 -11.23 9.55
C ASN A 238 3.90 -11.33 9.72
N ARG A 239 3.25 -10.20 10.00
CA ARG A 239 1.80 -10.08 10.16
C ARG A 239 1.35 -8.78 9.52
N TRP A 240 0.22 -8.83 8.84
CA TRP A 240 -0.43 -7.71 8.20
C TRP A 240 -1.92 -7.95 8.31
N ASP A 241 -2.55 -7.19 9.20
CA ASP A 241 -3.97 -7.27 9.44
C ASP A 241 -4.55 -5.89 9.23
N ALA A 242 -5.71 -5.85 8.59
CA ALA A 242 -6.43 -4.62 8.30
C ALA A 242 -7.89 -4.80 8.66
N TRP A 243 -8.51 -3.70 9.08
CA TRP A 243 -9.92 -3.63 9.40
C TRP A 243 -10.49 -2.34 8.82
N LEU A 244 -11.67 -2.43 8.22
CA LEU A 244 -12.50 -1.28 7.93
C LEU A 244 -12.99 -0.70 9.26
N MET A 245 -13.01 0.62 9.36
CA MET A 245 -13.62 1.34 10.48
C MET A 245 -14.88 2.01 9.98
N PHE A 246 -16.00 1.82 10.68
CA PHE A 246 -17.29 2.40 10.34
C PHE A 246 -17.63 3.61 11.21
N VAL A 247 -18.67 4.37 10.83
CA VAL A 247 -19.05 5.62 11.51
C VAL A 247 -19.51 5.41 12.95
N ASP A 248 -20.13 4.27 13.25
CA ASP A 248 -20.55 3.89 14.60
C ASP A 248 -19.39 3.45 15.51
N GLY A 249 -18.20 3.31 14.95
CA GLY A 249 -16.99 2.87 15.63
C GLY A 249 -16.79 1.35 15.60
N GLU A 250 -17.64 0.61 14.90
CA GLU A 250 -17.40 -0.80 14.62
C GLU A 250 -16.20 -0.97 13.68
N GLU A 251 -15.51 -2.09 13.83
CA GLU A 251 -14.44 -2.51 12.96
C GLU A 251 -14.70 -3.91 12.44
N ALA A 252 -14.54 -4.12 11.13
CA ALA A 252 -14.70 -5.42 10.51
C ALA A 252 -13.62 -5.68 9.46
N GLU A 253 -13.38 -6.96 9.17
CA GLU A 253 -12.41 -7.39 8.15
C GLU A 253 -12.94 -7.19 6.72
N ASN A 254 -14.24 -6.96 6.57
CA ASN A 254 -14.96 -6.70 5.34
C ASN A 254 -16.28 -5.97 5.64
N ALA A 255 -16.87 -5.33 4.63
CA ALA A 255 -18.25 -4.84 4.73
C ALA A 255 -19.23 -6.01 4.56
N ASP A 256 -20.34 -6.01 5.31
CA ASP A 256 -21.40 -7.02 5.17
C ASP A 256 -22.57 -6.42 4.39
N LEU A 257 -22.82 -6.95 3.19
CA LEU A 257 -23.90 -6.49 2.31
C LEU A 257 -25.15 -7.36 2.41
N SER A 258 -25.11 -8.38 3.27
CA SER A 258 -26.02 -9.53 3.23
C SER A 258 -26.93 -9.61 4.45
N ASP A 259 -26.60 -8.89 5.51
CA ASP A 259 -27.42 -8.78 6.69
C ASP A 259 -28.43 -7.63 6.56
N SER A 260 -29.18 -7.37 7.63
CA SER A 260 -30.13 -6.26 7.71
C SER A 260 -29.52 -5.03 8.40
N ASP A 261 -28.24 -5.09 8.73
CA ASP A 261 -27.57 -4.10 9.54
C ASP A 261 -26.82 -3.11 8.65
N ASN A 262 -27.50 -2.03 8.30
CA ASN A 262 -26.95 -1.01 7.41
C ASN A 262 -25.96 -0.08 8.14
N THR A 263 -25.13 -0.58 9.06
CA THR A 263 -24.09 0.23 9.73
C THR A 263 -22.67 -0.22 9.38
N ASN A 264 -22.52 -1.41 8.79
CA ASN A 264 -21.25 -1.99 8.35
C ASN A 264 -21.15 -2.10 6.81
N ASP A 265 -21.92 -1.27 6.10
CA ASP A 265 -21.94 -1.14 4.64
C ASP A 265 -20.82 -0.22 4.12
N TYR A 266 -20.57 -0.24 2.80
CA TYR A 266 -19.49 0.54 2.18
C TYR A 266 -19.72 2.07 2.21
N ASP A 267 -20.95 2.55 2.32
CA ASP A 267 -21.27 3.97 2.47
C ASP A 267 -21.13 4.51 3.90
N ASP A 268 -20.98 3.62 4.88
CA ASP A 268 -20.70 3.96 6.29
C ASP A 268 -19.21 3.90 6.65
N LEU A 269 -18.33 3.85 5.64
CA LEU A 269 -16.89 3.82 5.87
C LEU A 269 -16.34 5.13 6.45
N LEU A 270 -15.70 5.01 7.60
CA LEU A 270 -14.91 6.09 8.21
C LEU A 270 -13.43 6.02 7.81
N GLY A 271 -12.86 4.82 7.75
CA GLY A 271 -11.43 4.67 7.53
C GLY A 271 -10.95 3.22 7.59
N VAL A 272 -9.66 3.04 7.80
CA VAL A 272 -9.02 1.73 7.92
C VAL A 272 -8.01 1.75 9.07
N ARG A 273 -8.03 0.69 9.88
CA ARG A 273 -7.01 0.38 10.87
C ARG A 273 -6.11 -0.72 10.34
N ILE A 274 -4.80 -0.56 10.49
CA ILE A 274 -3.79 -1.53 10.05
C ILE A 274 -2.87 -1.85 11.22
N GLU A 275 -2.72 -3.14 11.51
CA GLU A 275 -1.71 -3.66 12.40
C GLU A 275 -0.67 -4.47 11.62
N THR A 276 0.60 -4.26 11.94
CA THR A 276 1.68 -5.05 11.35
C THR A 276 2.72 -5.46 12.38
N LEU A 277 3.26 -6.67 12.22
CA LEU A 277 4.42 -7.13 12.97
C LEU A 277 5.66 -7.09 12.07
N LEU A 278 6.55 -6.12 12.34
CA LEU A 278 7.80 -5.98 11.60
C LEU A 278 8.94 -6.66 12.32
N THR A 279 9.82 -7.28 11.55
CA THR A 279 10.95 -8.07 12.00
C THR A 279 12.24 -7.54 11.39
N ALA A 280 13.29 -7.48 12.20
CA ALA A 280 14.62 -7.12 11.72
C ALA A 280 15.14 -8.13 10.69
N ASN A 281 15.93 -7.65 9.72
CA ASN A 281 16.47 -8.48 8.65
C ASN A 281 17.58 -9.45 9.09
N ARG A 282 18.14 -9.25 10.29
CA ARG A 282 19.23 -10.09 10.82
C ARG A 282 19.11 -10.26 12.33
N PRO A 283 19.44 -11.45 12.86
CA PRO A 283 19.56 -11.65 14.29
C PRO A 283 20.85 -11.01 14.81
N ASP A 284 20.83 -10.54 16.04
CA ASP A 284 22.04 -10.13 16.76
C ASP A 284 21.98 -10.71 18.16
N LEU A 285 22.98 -11.51 18.55
CA LEU A 285 23.07 -12.12 19.88
C LEU A 285 22.94 -11.10 21.04
N ARG A 286 23.21 -9.83 20.76
CA ARG A 286 23.13 -8.71 21.71
C ARG A 286 21.72 -8.14 21.84
N VAL A 287 20.84 -8.37 20.86
CA VAL A 287 19.45 -7.93 20.84
C VAL A 287 18.55 -9.17 20.92
N ASN A 288 17.62 -9.18 21.86
CA ASN A 288 16.67 -10.30 22.01
C ASN A 288 17.35 -11.69 22.08
N ARG A 289 18.54 -11.76 22.71
CA ARG A 289 19.32 -13.02 22.87
C ARG A 289 19.68 -13.74 21.57
N GLY A 290 19.73 -13.05 20.44
CA GLY A 290 20.02 -13.65 19.14
C GLY A 290 18.80 -14.10 18.36
N GLU A 291 17.61 -13.89 18.90
CA GLU A 291 16.37 -13.98 18.12
C GLU A 291 16.19 -12.71 17.29
N LEU A 292 15.39 -12.80 16.24
CA LEU A 292 15.05 -11.63 15.44
C LEU A 292 14.28 -10.64 16.31
N PHE A 293 14.68 -9.37 16.25
CA PHE A 293 13.94 -8.31 16.90
C PHE A 293 12.64 -8.06 16.14
N THR A 294 11.50 -8.20 16.82
CA THR A 294 10.17 -7.96 16.27
C THR A 294 9.48 -6.81 17.00
N ARG A 295 8.63 -6.06 16.30
CA ARG A 295 7.81 -4.99 16.89
C ARG A 295 6.50 -4.81 16.12
N ALA A 296 5.41 -4.72 16.88
CA ALA A 296 4.11 -4.37 16.35
C ALA A 296 3.98 -2.85 16.13
N TYR A 297 3.30 -2.49 15.05
CA TYR A 297 2.90 -1.12 14.72
C TYR A 297 1.43 -1.11 14.35
N GLU A 298 0.77 -0.02 14.69
CA GLU A 298 -0.62 0.23 14.38
C GLU A 298 -0.72 1.61 13.72
N TRP A 299 -1.51 1.69 12.64
CA TRP A 299 -1.88 2.94 12.00
C TRP A 299 -3.38 2.98 11.77
N GLN A 300 -3.96 4.17 11.88
CA GLN A 300 -5.35 4.42 11.57
C GLN A 300 -5.39 5.53 10.51
N PHE A 301 -6.10 5.29 9.42
CA PHE A 301 -6.22 6.20 8.31
C PHE A 301 -7.68 6.58 8.10
N VAL A 302 -7.95 7.88 8.13
CA VAL A 302 -9.28 8.46 7.86
C VAL A 302 -9.13 9.37 6.64
N PRO A 303 -9.38 8.85 5.41
CA PRO A 303 -9.31 9.64 4.19
C PRO A 303 -10.30 10.81 4.22
N ARG A 304 -9.84 11.98 3.77
CA ARG A 304 -10.70 13.18 3.79
C ARG A 304 -11.92 13.05 2.87
N ASN A 305 -11.80 12.35 1.74
CA ASN A 305 -12.90 12.26 0.78
C ASN A 305 -14.06 11.44 1.34
N LEU A 306 -13.79 10.37 2.09
CA LEU A 306 -14.83 9.63 2.82
C LEU A 306 -15.58 10.53 3.81
N MET A 307 -14.87 11.43 4.51
CA MET A 307 -15.54 12.41 5.38
C MET A 307 -16.39 13.42 4.61
N TYR A 308 -16.02 13.77 3.38
CA TYR A 308 -16.78 14.71 2.55
C TYR A 308 -17.99 14.07 1.88
N GLU A 309 -17.87 12.82 1.40
CA GLU A 309 -18.98 12.02 0.85
C GLU A 309 -20.15 12.02 1.85
N ARG A 310 -19.86 11.74 3.12
CA ARG A 310 -20.87 11.72 4.18
C ARG A 310 -21.58 13.05 4.45
N ASN A 311 -20.91 14.18 4.23
CA ASN A 311 -21.47 15.50 4.58
C ASN A 311 -22.27 16.14 3.43
N ARG A 312 -22.49 15.42 2.33
CA ARG A 312 -23.30 15.88 1.19
C ARG A 312 -24.78 15.55 1.38
#